data_AF-A0A841B5K3-F1
#
_entry.id   AF-A0A841B5K3-F1
#
_cell.length_a   1.000
_cell.length_b   1.000
_cell.length_c   1.000
_cell.angle_alpha   90.00
_cell.angle_beta   90.00
_cell.angle_gamma   90.00
#
_symmetry.space_group_name_H-M   'P 1'
#
loop_
_entity.id
_entity.type
_entity.pdbx_description
1 polymer ?
#
loop_
_entity_poly.entity_id
_entity_poly.type
_entity_poly.pdbx_seq_one_letter_code
_entity_poly.pdbx_strand_id
1 'polypeptide(L)'
;MTGPGSGPQGVYNQLNTTPPQAPPPGSGLIPGAAAAPPPPTPPPNYGELGSGQAKADFASASANGGWEFDPAAMDKVIKSLEECMDKDFSRARFEATWLDQIQPPGTEVGSEGFAAAANTSGAAYKTFLQSAWDYTDAYLATLKKIRTAYQQQDQAALDALRQIGKVD
;
A
#
# COMPACT_ATOMS: atom_id res chain seq x y z
N MET A 1 25.46 -1.82 7.02
CA MET A 1 25.45 -0.36 6.73
C MET A 1 24.13 -0.06 6.03
N THR A 2 23.18 0.53 6.74
CA THR A 2 21.83 0.84 6.27
C THR A 2 21.85 2.16 5.50
N GLY A 3 21.72 2.09 4.18
CA GLY A 3 21.56 3.28 3.34
C GLY A 3 20.21 3.98 3.60
N PRO A 4 20.13 5.31 3.43
CA PRO A 4 18.86 6.03 3.57
C PRO A 4 17.95 5.65 2.40
N GLY A 5 16.81 5.02 2.68
CA GLY A 5 15.73 4.81 1.70
C GLY A 5 15.37 3.36 1.38
N SER A 6 16.09 2.37 1.89
CA SER A 6 15.77 0.95 1.64
C SER A 6 14.77 0.40 2.65
N GLY A 7 13.49 0.72 2.47
CA GLY A 7 12.40 0.13 3.25
C GLY A 7 11.06 0.81 2.98
N PRO A 8 9.95 0.28 3.55
CA PRO A 8 8.62 0.88 3.43
C PRO A 8 8.55 2.35 3.89
N GLN A 9 9.55 2.80 4.66
CA GLN A 9 9.80 4.20 5.03
C GLN A 9 10.11 5.12 3.83
N GLY A 10 10.78 4.63 2.78
CA GLY A 10 11.08 5.42 1.57
C GLY A 10 9.82 5.78 0.79
N VAL A 11 8.89 4.83 0.68
CA VAL A 11 7.56 5.03 0.07
C VAL A 11 6.69 5.93 0.95
N TYR A 12 6.78 5.78 2.28
CA TYR A 12 6.11 6.68 3.24
C TYR A 12 6.57 8.13 3.09
N ASN A 13 7.87 8.37 2.91
CA ASN A 13 8.43 9.71 2.72
C ASN A 13 8.01 10.35 1.40
N GLN A 14 7.84 9.59 0.30
CA GLN A 14 7.31 10.13 -0.95
C GLN A 14 5.83 10.54 -0.85
N LEU A 15 5.05 9.90 0.04
CA LEU A 15 3.61 10.15 0.19
C LEU A 15 3.28 11.30 1.17
N ASN A 16 4.20 11.73 2.04
CA ASN A 16 3.90 12.61 3.20
C ASN A 16 4.68 13.94 3.26
N THR A 17 5.29 14.43 2.17
CA THR A 17 6.18 15.62 2.22
C THR A 17 5.53 17.01 2.35
N THR A 18 4.25 17.14 2.71
CA THR A 18 3.69 18.47 3.06
C THR A 18 3.55 18.64 4.57
N PRO A 19 4.30 19.56 5.22
CA PRO A 19 4.04 19.90 6.61
C PRO A 19 2.64 20.53 6.73
N PRO A 20 1.86 20.20 7.78
CA PRO A 20 0.51 20.73 7.94
C PRO A 20 0.54 22.26 8.08
N GLN A 21 -0.11 22.95 7.14
CA GLN A 21 -0.29 24.40 7.18
C GLN A 21 -1.42 24.73 8.17
N ALA A 22 -1.14 25.63 9.12
CA ALA A 22 -2.13 26.04 10.13
C ALA A 22 -3.33 26.78 9.49
N PRO A 23 -4.57 26.57 9.99
CA PRO A 23 -5.76 27.19 9.44
C PRO A 23 -5.77 28.73 9.64
N PRO A 24 -6.46 29.50 8.76
CA PRO A 24 -6.57 30.95 8.88
C PRO A 24 -7.28 31.37 10.18
N PRO A 25 -6.94 32.54 10.77
CA PRO A 25 -7.58 33.01 11.99
C PRO A 25 -9.07 33.31 11.79
N GLY A 26 -9.94 32.75 12.63
CA GLY A 26 -11.37 33.11 12.71
C GLY A 26 -12.38 32.08 12.17
N SER A 27 -11.95 30.89 11.73
CA SER A 27 -12.83 29.91 11.05
C SER A 27 -13.74 29.08 11.95
N GLY A 28 -13.69 29.22 13.28
CA GLY A 28 -14.52 28.43 14.21
C GLY A 28 -14.25 26.91 14.22
N LEU A 29 -13.23 26.44 13.49
CA LEU A 29 -12.80 25.05 13.46
C LEU A 29 -11.82 24.77 14.61
N ILE A 30 -12.02 23.65 15.30
CA ILE A 30 -11.10 23.13 16.32
C ILE A 30 -9.73 22.89 15.65
N PRO A 31 -8.60 23.33 16.25
CA PRO A 31 -7.27 23.06 15.70
C PRO A 31 -7.08 21.56 15.45
N GLY A 32 -6.94 21.16 14.17
CA GLY A 32 -6.76 19.77 13.74
C GLY A 32 -7.75 19.23 12.69
N ALA A 33 -8.79 19.99 12.32
CA ALA A 33 -9.90 19.45 11.52
C ALA A 33 -9.82 19.59 9.99
N ALA A 34 -8.73 20.08 9.39
CA ALA A 34 -8.62 20.08 7.93
C ALA A 34 -7.16 20.05 7.47
N ALA A 35 -6.67 18.86 7.09
CA ALA A 35 -5.62 18.79 6.08
C ALA A 35 -6.29 19.13 4.74
N ALA A 36 -5.81 20.16 4.05
CA ALA A 36 -6.17 20.38 2.66
C ALA A 36 -5.88 19.09 1.88
N PRO A 37 -6.79 18.63 0.99
CA PRO A 37 -6.48 17.48 0.16
C PRO A 37 -5.22 17.81 -0.66
N PRO A 38 -4.22 16.90 -0.73
CA PRO A 38 -3.07 17.11 -1.58
C PRO A 38 -3.53 17.39 -3.02
N PRO A 39 -2.74 18.15 -3.81
CA PRO A 39 -3.07 18.40 -5.21
C PRO A 39 -3.37 17.07 -5.92
N PRO A 40 -4.33 17.04 -6.87
CA PRO A 40 -4.79 15.79 -7.50
C PRO A 40 -3.70 15.26 -8.43
N THR A 41 -2.70 14.59 -7.86
CA THR A 41 -1.93 13.61 -8.60
C THR A 41 -2.84 12.40 -8.81
N PRO A 42 -2.78 11.74 -9.99
CA PRO A 42 -3.41 10.45 -10.14
C PRO A 42 -2.95 9.54 -8.99
N PRO A 43 -3.86 8.78 -8.35
CA PRO A 43 -3.46 7.84 -7.32
C PRO A 43 -2.39 6.90 -7.90
N PRO A 44 -1.33 6.56 -7.14
CA PRO A 44 -0.30 5.66 -7.62
C PRO A 44 -0.89 4.33 -8.10
N ASN A 45 -0.28 3.71 -9.12
CA ASN A 45 -0.65 2.36 -9.52
C ASN A 45 -0.07 1.36 -8.50
N TYR A 46 -0.86 1.03 -7.47
CA TYR A 46 -0.42 0.16 -6.38
C TYR A 46 -0.05 -1.26 -6.83
N GLY A 47 -0.66 -1.77 -7.92
CA GLY A 47 -0.28 -3.05 -8.50
C GLY A 47 1.13 -3.03 -9.13
N GLU A 48 1.48 -1.94 -9.82
CA GLU A 48 2.84 -1.73 -10.33
C GLU A 48 3.85 -1.57 -9.20
N LEU A 49 3.49 -0.80 -8.15
CA LEU A 49 4.34 -0.63 -6.97
C LEU A 49 4.60 -1.96 -6.25
N GLY A 50 3.56 -2.77 -6.04
CA GLY A 50 3.68 -4.09 -5.40
C GLY A 50 4.55 -5.05 -6.22
N SER A 51 4.29 -5.12 -7.52
CA SER A 51 5.11 -5.93 -8.44
C SER A 51 6.56 -5.46 -8.51
N GLY A 52 6.77 -4.14 -8.55
CA GLY A 52 8.08 -3.51 -8.59
C GLY A 52 8.88 -3.81 -7.32
N GLN A 53 8.26 -3.67 -6.15
CA GLN A 53 8.91 -3.97 -4.88
C GLN A 53 9.32 -5.45 -4.80
N ALA A 54 8.44 -6.38 -5.15
CA ALA A 54 8.78 -7.82 -5.13
C ALA A 54 9.99 -8.14 -6.02
N LYS A 55 10.10 -7.50 -7.20
CA LYS A 55 11.26 -7.65 -8.08
C LYS A 55 12.52 -7.02 -7.49
N ALA A 56 12.41 -5.85 -6.86
CA ALA A 56 13.54 -5.17 -6.22
C ALA A 56 14.09 -5.96 -5.03
N ASP A 57 13.20 -6.50 -4.19
CA ASP A 57 13.56 -7.38 -3.08
C ASP A 57 14.25 -8.64 -3.60
N PHE A 58 13.71 -9.23 -4.67
CA PHE A 58 14.31 -10.40 -5.31
C PHE A 58 15.69 -10.12 -5.93
N ALA A 59 15.82 -9.03 -6.68
CA ALA A 59 17.09 -8.61 -7.26
C ALA A 59 18.14 -8.40 -6.15
N SER A 60 17.75 -7.72 -5.07
CA SER A 60 18.62 -7.47 -3.91
C SER A 60 19.04 -8.76 -3.20
N ALA A 61 18.11 -9.70 -3.01
CA ALA A 61 18.40 -11.01 -2.42
C ALA A 61 19.37 -11.83 -3.29
N SER A 62 19.18 -11.81 -4.61
CA SER A 62 20.00 -12.57 -5.56
C SER A 62 21.39 -11.98 -5.83
N ALA A 63 21.58 -10.66 -5.63
CA ALA A 63 22.83 -9.97 -5.91
C ALA A 63 23.95 -10.24 -4.88
N ASN A 64 23.62 -10.69 -3.66
CA ASN A 64 24.59 -10.89 -2.57
C ASN A 64 25.42 -12.19 -2.67
N GLY A 65 25.47 -12.84 -3.84
CA GLY A 65 26.50 -13.81 -4.23
C GLY A 65 26.58 -15.15 -3.47
N GLY A 66 25.79 -15.34 -2.40
CA GLY A 66 25.80 -16.56 -1.57
C GLY A 66 24.42 -17.07 -1.20
N TRP A 67 23.35 -16.56 -1.83
CA TRP A 67 21.99 -16.99 -1.57
C TRP A 67 21.60 -18.14 -2.50
N GLU A 68 21.33 -19.32 -1.93
CA GLU A 68 20.67 -20.43 -2.62
C GLU A 68 19.15 -20.24 -2.52
N PHE A 69 18.45 -20.44 -3.63
CA PHE A 69 16.99 -20.34 -3.64
C PHE A 69 16.38 -21.45 -2.79
N ASP A 70 15.77 -21.08 -1.67
CA ASP A 70 14.99 -21.99 -0.83
C ASP A 70 13.50 -21.92 -1.22
N PRO A 71 12.98 -22.90 -2.00
CA PRO A 71 11.56 -22.94 -2.37
C PRO A 71 10.65 -23.04 -1.15
N ALA A 72 11.06 -23.73 -0.09
CA ALA A 72 10.23 -23.91 1.10
C ALA A 72 10.14 -22.63 1.92
N ALA A 73 11.20 -21.80 1.96
CA ALA A 73 11.13 -20.48 2.56
C ALA A 73 10.21 -19.54 1.76
N MET A 74 10.30 -19.55 0.43
CA MET A 74 9.42 -18.77 -0.44
C MET A 74 7.94 -19.18 -0.24
N ASP A 75 7.67 -20.48 -0.12
CA ASP A 75 6.32 -20.99 0.13
C ASP A 75 5.74 -20.54 1.46
N LYS A 76 6.56 -20.46 2.51
CA LYS A 76 6.13 -19.92 3.80
C LYS A 76 5.73 -18.45 3.70
N VAL A 77 6.51 -17.64 2.98
CA VAL A 77 6.21 -16.22 2.77
C VAL A 77 4.93 -16.06 1.95
N ILE A 78 4.80 -16.77 0.83
CA ILE A 78 3.60 -16.77 -0.01
C ILE A 78 2.37 -17.14 0.83
N LYS A 79 2.44 -18.24 1.59
CA LYS A 79 1.34 -18.69 2.44
C LYS A 79 0.99 -17.67 3.52
N SER A 80 1.99 -17.06 4.17
CA SER A 80 1.73 -16.04 5.20
C SER A 80 1.03 -14.81 4.62
N LEU A 81 1.39 -14.40 3.41
CA LEU A 81 0.75 -13.27 2.73
C LEU A 81 -0.67 -13.63 2.29
N GLU A 82 -0.88 -14.82 1.72
CA GLU A 82 -2.22 -15.34 1.39
C GLU A 82 -3.13 -15.36 2.62
N GLU A 83 -2.65 -15.90 3.75
CA GLU A 83 -3.42 -15.92 4.98
C GLU A 83 -3.75 -14.53 5.53
N CYS A 84 -2.82 -13.56 5.42
CA CYS A 84 -3.05 -12.18 5.83
C CYS A 84 -4.11 -11.51 4.93
N MET A 85 -4.05 -11.73 3.62
CA MET A 85 -5.06 -11.22 2.68
C MET A 85 -6.44 -11.82 2.97
N ASP A 86 -6.51 -13.14 3.13
CA ASP A 86 -7.77 -13.87 3.34
C ASP A 86 -8.41 -13.54 4.68
N LYS A 87 -7.62 -13.33 5.74
CA LYS A 87 -8.13 -13.07 7.09
C LYS A 87 -8.22 -11.59 7.39
N ASP A 88 -7.08 -10.91 7.44
CA ASP A 88 -6.98 -9.56 8.01
C ASP A 88 -7.53 -8.51 7.05
N PHE A 89 -7.10 -8.55 5.78
CA PHE A 89 -7.58 -7.58 4.80
C PHE A 89 -9.04 -7.78 4.47
N SER A 90 -9.48 -9.04 4.29
CA SER A 90 -10.88 -9.34 4.02
C SER A 90 -11.78 -8.89 5.17
N ARG A 91 -11.37 -9.11 6.42
CA ARG A 91 -12.10 -8.60 7.60
C ARG A 91 -12.12 -7.07 7.63
N ALA A 92 -10.98 -6.41 7.45
CA ALA A 92 -10.89 -4.95 7.47
C ALA A 92 -11.78 -4.31 6.39
N ARG A 93 -11.81 -4.88 5.17
CA ARG A 93 -12.69 -4.44 4.09
C ARG A 93 -14.16 -4.63 4.43
N PHE A 94 -14.51 -5.77 5.03
CA PHE A 94 -15.87 -6.03 5.48
C PHE A 94 -16.32 -5.01 6.54
N GLU A 95 -15.50 -4.79 7.57
CA GLU A 95 -15.75 -3.82 8.64
C GLU A 95 -15.86 -2.38 8.08
N ALA A 96 -15.05 -2.03 7.09
CA ALA A 96 -15.06 -0.72 6.47
C ALA A 96 -16.34 -0.41 5.66
N THR A 97 -17.16 -1.42 5.32
CA THR A 97 -18.37 -1.27 4.47
C THR A 97 -19.29 -0.13 4.92
N TRP A 98 -19.36 0.13 6.22
CA TRP A 98 -20.30 1.05 6.84
C TRP A 98 -19.74 2.42 7.20
N LEU A 99 -18.42 2.64 7.01
CA LEU A 99 -17.76 3.86 7.49
C LEU A 99 -18.15 5.14 6.73
N ASP A 100 -18.75 5.02 5.55
CA ASP A 100 -19.22 6.13 4.71
C ASP A 100 -20.75 6.24 4.64
N GLN A 101 -21.47 5.54 5.53
CA GLN A 101 -22.94 5.47 5.54
C GLN A 101 -23.57 6.17 6.76
N ILE A 102 -22.85 7.09 7.38
CA ILE A 102 -23.34 7.83 8.55
C ILE A 102 -24.43 8.79 8.09
N GLN A 103 -25.61 8.65 8.68
CA GLN A 103 -26.72 9.58 8.50
C GLN A 103 -26.65 10.69 9.57
N PRO A 104 -26.91 11.95 9.20
CA PRO A 104 -26.96 13.02 10.18
C PRO A 104 -28.16 12.82 11.12
N PRO A 105 -28.03 13.09 12.43
CA PRO A 105 -29.12 12.92 13.39
C PRO A 105 -30.21 14.01 13.29
N GLY A 106 -29.95 15.08 12.52
CA GLY A 106 -30.87 16.18 12.25
C GLY A 106 -30.47 16.95 10.99
N THR A 107 -31.31 17.88 10.57
CA THR A 107 -31.12 18.68 9.33
C THR A 107 -30.43 20.02 9.59
N GLU A 108 -29.95 20.26 10.80
CA GLU A 108 -29.14 21.43 11.11
C GLU A 108 -27.72 21.29 10.53
N VAL A 109 -27.14 22.41 10.14
CA VAL A 109 -25.82 22.48 9.46
C VAL A 109 -24.72 21.74 10.23
N GLY A 110 -24.79 21.73 11.57
CA GLY A 110 -23.84 20.98 12.40
C GLY A 110 -23.92 19.47 12.16
N SER A 111 -25.12 18.90 12.22
CA SER A 111 -25.33 17.46 12.04
C SER A 111 -24.99 16.99 10.63
N GLU A 112 -25.41 17.74 9.62
CA GLU A 112 -25.05 17.46 8.23
C GLU A 112 -23.54 17.57 7.99
N GLY A 113 -22.91 18.61 8.54
CA GLY A 113 -21.47 18.82 8.44
C GLY A 113 -20.64 17.70 9.09
N PHE A 114 -21.02 17.24 10.29
CA PHE A 114 -20.34 16.13 10.95
C PHE A 114 -20.52 14.81 10.19
N ALA A 115 -21.73 14.51 9.71
CA ALA A 115 -21.98 13.31 8.91
C ALA A 115 -21.17 13.34 7.60
N ALA A 116 -21.12 14.48 6.91
CA ALA A 116 -20.34 14.65 5.69
C ALA A 116 -18.82 14.44 5.93
N ALA A 117 -18.28 15.02 7.00
CA ALA A 117 -16.88 14.85 7.37
C ALA A 117 -16.55 13.38 7.70
N ALA A 118 -17.42 12.72 8.49
CA ALA A 118 -17.24 11.33 8.85
C ALA A 118 -17.29 10.40 7.62
N ASN A 119 -18.24 10.63 6.70
CA ASN A 119 -18.35 9.84 5.48
C ASN A 119 -17.16 10.05 4.53
N THR A 120 -16.64 11.26 4.46
CA THR A 120 -15.41 11.56 3.69
C THR A 120 -14.22 10.78 4.25
N SER A 121 -14.07 10.74 5.57
CA SER A 121 -13.03 9.95 6.24
C SER A 121 -13.20 8.45 5.99
N GLY A 122 -14.43 7.94 6.07
CA GLY A 122 -14.74 6.54 5.75
C GLY A 122 -14.40 6.15 4.31
N ALA A 123 -14.75 6.99 3.35
CA ALA A 123 -14.41 6.79 1.94
C ALA A 123 -12.89 6.78 1.69
N ALA A 124 -12.15 7.67 2.35
CA ALA A 124 -10.69 7.70 2.29
C ALA A 124 -10.08 6.41 2.86
N TYR A 125 -10.59 5.91 3.98
CA TYR A 125 -10.13 4.65 4.56
C TYR A 125 -10.44 3.43 3.67
N LYS A 126 -11.62 3.38 3.05
CA LYS A 126 -11.95 2.35 2.06
C LYS A 126 -10.98 2.36 0.87
N THR A 127 -10.64 3.54 0.38
CA THR A 127 -9.67 3.71 -0.72
C THR A 127 -8.30 3.20 -0.31
N PHE A 128 -7.82 3.57 0.88
CA PHE A 128 -6.57 3.07 1.44
C PHE A 128 -6.53 1.53 1.52
N LEU A 129 -7.59 0.91 2.04
CA LEU A 129 -7.67 -0.55 2.15
C LEU A 129 -7.62 -1.25 0.78
N GLN A 130 -8.30 -0.69 -0.22
CA GLN A 130 -8.26 -1.21 -1.58
C GLN A 130 -6.84 -1.09 -2.17
N SER A 131 -6.21 0.08 -2.03
CA SER A 131 -4.83 0.29 -2.49
C SER A 131 -3.83 -0.66 -1.82
N ALA A 132 -3.98 -0.90 -0.53
CA ALA A 132 -3.14 -1.85 0.21
C ALA A 132 -3.36 -3.30 -0.26
N TRP A 133 -4.61 -3.67 -0.57
CA TRP A 133 -4.94 -4.96 -1.16
C TRP A 133 -4.25 -5.13 -2.51
N ASP A 134 -4.42 -4.17 -3.41
CA ASP A 134 -3.87 -4.22 -4.78
C ASP A 134 -2.34 -4.33 -4.77
N TYR A 135 -1.69 -3.59 -3.87
CA TYR A 135 -0.26 -3.69 -3.65
C TYR A 135 0.16 -5.11 -3.23
N THR A 136 -0.50 -5.66 -2.21
CA THR A 136 -0.14 -6.94 -1.61
C THR A 136 -0.40 -8.09 -2.59
N ASP A 137 -1.52 -8.04 -3.30
CA ASP A 137 -1.88 -9.02 -4.34
C ASP A 137 -0.82 -9.07 -5.46
N ALA A 138 -0.41 -7.90 -5.96
CA ALA A 138 0.57 -7.81 -7.01
C ALA A 138 1.98 -8.25 -6.56
N TYR A 139 2.34 -7.95 -5.31
CA TYR A 139 3.56 -8.43 -4.68
C TYR A 139 3.55 -9.97 -4.61
N LEU A 140 2.47 -10.55 -4.08
CA LEU A 140 2.26 -11.99 -3.96
C LEU A 140 2.30 -12.70 -5.33
N ALA A 141 1.59 -12.15 -6.31
CA ALA A 141 1.57 -12.68 -7.68
C ALA A 141 2.99 -12.70 -8.29
N THR A 142 3.81 -11.71 -7.98
CA THR A 142 5.19 -11.64 -8.44
C THR A 142 6.08 -12.67 -7.73
N LEU A 143 5.93 -12.86 -6.42
CA LEU A 143 6.63 -13.95 -5.70
C LEU A 143 6.29 -15.32 -6.28
N LYS A 144 5.03 -15.57 -6.60
CA LYS A 144 4.59 -16.82 -7.27
C LYS A 144 5.27 -17.01 -8.62
N LYS A 145 5.41 -15.95 -9.42
CA LYS A 145 6.15 -16.00 -10.71
C LYS A 145 7.63 -16.33 -10.50
N ILE A 146 8.29 -15.69 -9.53
CA ILE A 146 9.70 -15.97 -9.19
C ILE A 146 9.85 -17.44 -8.79
N ARG A 147 8.99 -17.94 -7.89
CA ARG A 147 8.99 -19.33 -7.46
C ARG A 147 8.88 -20.29 -8.64
N THR A 148 7.92 -20.07 -9.53
CA THR A 148 7.71 -20.91 -10.72
C THR A 148 8.94 -20.90 -11.64
N ALA A 149 9.54 -19.73 -11.89
CA ALA A 149 10.73 -19.61 -12.72
C ALA A 149 11.91 -20.42 -12.15
N TYR A 150 12.13 -20.38 -10.82
CA TYR A 150 13.15 -21.21 -10.17
C TYR A 150 12.86 -22.71 -10.25
N GLN A 151 11.63 -23.13 -10.00
CA GLN A 151 11.24 -24.54 -10.07
C GLN A 151 11.41 -25.11 -11.49
N GLN A 152 11.18 -24.28 -12.50
CA GLN A 152 11.35 -24.64 -13.92
C GLN A 152 12.79 -24.44 -14.42
N GLN A 153 13.69 -23.91 -13.58
CA GLN A 153 15.04 -23.51 -13.97
C GLN A 153 15.07 -22.55 -15.18
N ASP A 154 14.03 -21.72 -15.33
CA ASP A 154 13.88 -20.78 -16.43
C ASP A 154 14.75 -19.53 -16.18
N GLN A 155 16.01 -19.59 -16.62
CA GLN A 155 16.96 -18.50 -16.44
C GLN A 155 16.53 -17.22 -17.18
N ALA A 156 15.85 -17.33 -18.33
CA ALA A 156 15.40 -16.17 -19.07
C ALA A 156 14.31 -15.40 -18.30
N ALA A 157 13.37 -16.13 -17.67
CA ALA A 157 12.38 -15.53 -16.79
C ALA A 157 13.01 -14.90 -15.54
N LEU A 158 13.98 -15.58 -14.91
CA LEU A 158 14.71 -15.05 -13.75
C LEU A 158 15.47 -13.76 -14.08
N ASP A 159 16.12 -13.71 -15.24
CA ASP A 159 16.84 -12.52 -15.68
C ASP A 159 15.89 -11.36 -16.01
N ALA A 160 14.76 -11.63 -16.67
CA ALA A 160 13.73 -10.62 -16.89
C ALA A 160 13.16 -10.06 -15.58
N LEU A 161 13.01 -10.91 -14.56
CA LEU A 161 12.54 -10.50 -13.23
C LEU A 161 13.59 -9.65 -12.49
N ARG A 162 14.89 -9.88 -12.70
CA ARG A 162 15.98 -9.07 -12.12
C ARG A 162 16.15 -7.70 -12.78
N GLN A 163 16.00 -7.61 -14.11
CA GLN A 163 16.31 -6.39 -14.86
C GLN A 163 15.38 -5.22 -14.55
N ILE A 164 14.16 -5.47 -14.10
CA ILE A 164 13.15 -4.41 -13.86
C ILE A 164 13.40 -3.67 -12.53
N GLY A 165 14.23 -4.19 -11.63
CA GLY A 165 14.63 -3.51 -10.39
C GLY A 165 15.72 -2.43 -10.56
N LYS A 166 16.25 -2.27 -11.79
CA LYS A 166 17.22 -1.22 -12.16
C LYS A 166 16.53 -0.19 -13.04
N VAL A 167 15.67 0.63 -12.46
CA VAL A 167 15.23 1.87 -13.09
C VAL A 167 15.92 2.99 -12.33
N ASP A 168 16.67 3.81 -13.07
CA ASP A 168 17.56 4.88 -12.63
C ASP A 168 16.94 5.90 -11.66
#